data_AF-A7FAJ0-F1
#
_entry.id   AF-A7FAJ0-F1
#
_cell.length_a   1.000
_cell.length_b   1.000
_cell.length_c   1.000
_cell.angle_alpha   90.00
_cell.angle_beta   90.00
_cell.angle_gamma   90.00
#
_symmetry.space_group_name_H-M   'P 1'
#
loop_
_entity.id
_entity.type
_entity.pdbx_description
1 polymer ?
#
loop_
_entity_poly.entity_id
_entity_poly.type
_entity_poly.pdbx_seq_one_letter_code
_entity_poly.pdbx_strand_id
1 'polypeptide(L)' 'MGEAKRREELGLPPREKKKGEQTSKNIFNEVLKKYPYLPLILGFSLLAILIIDLVNYYK' A
#
# COMPACT_ATOMS: atom_id res chain seq x y z
N MET A 1 -7.90 -38.11 7.75
CA MET A 1 -6.46 -37.76 7.69
C MET A 1 -6.24 -36.86 6.49
N GLY A 2 -5.65 -35.69 6.69
CA GLY A 2 -5.62 -34.61 5.69
C GLY A 2 -4.71 -34.89 4.49
N GLU A 3 -4.87 -34.10 3.44
CA GLU A 3 -4.08 -34.19 2.19
C GLU A 3 -2.57 -34.07 2.40
N ALA A 4 -2.13 -33.37 3.44
CA ALA A 4 -0.71 -33.26 3.79
C ALA A 4 -0.11 -34.63 4.16
N LYS A 5 -0.83 -35.44 4.96
CA LYS A 5 -0.38 -36.76 5.39
C LYS A 5 -0.29 -37.74 4.21
N ARG A 6 -1.23 -37.63 3.26
CA ARG A 6 -1.22 -38.42 2.00
C ARG A 6 -0.02 -38.10 1.10
N ARG A 7 0.49 -36.87 1.11
CA ARG A 7 1.68 -36.49 0.32
C ARG A 7 2.96 -37.01 0.93
N GLU A 8 3.04 -36.99 2.26
CA GLU A 8 4.15 -37.57 3.03
C GLU A 8 4.26 -39.09 2.80
N GLU A 9 3.14 -39.81 2.85
CA GLU A 9 3.07 -41.25 2.54
C GLU A 9 3.48 -41.58 1.09
N LEU A 10 3.23 -40.67 0.15
CA LEU A 10 3.62 -40.79 -1.26
C LEU A 10 5.04 -40.27 -1.55
N GLY A 11 5.80 -39.83 -0.54
CA GLY A 11 7.13 -39.26 -0.71
C GLY A 11 7.16 -37.97 -1.56
N LEU A 12 6.02 -37.32 -1.73
CA LEU A 12 5.89 -36.12 -2.54
C LEU A 12 6.36 -34.91 -1.73
N PRO A 13 7.09 -33.97 -2.36
CA PRO A 13 7.50 -32.75 -1.68
C PRO A 13 6.26 -31.94 -1.20
N PRO A 14 6.39 -31.23 -0.07
CA PRO A 14 5.35 -30.31 0.38
C PRO A 14 4.97 -29.34 -0.74
N ARG A 15 3.66 -29.06 -0.90
CA ARG A 15 3.24 -28.03 -1.86
C ARG A 15 3.89 -26.71 -1.46
N GLU A 16 4.58 -26.08 -2.41
CA GLU A 16 5.04 -24.71 -2.24
C GLU A 16 3.84 -23.83 -1.87
N LYS A 17 3.98 -23.10 -0.76
CA LYS A 17 2.99 -22.09 -0.41
C LYS A 17 3.03 -21.06 -1.52
N LYS A 18 1.92 -20.90 -2.25
CA LYS A 18 1.77 -19.76 -3.17
C LYS A 18 2.06 -18.51 -2.35
N LYS A 19 3.20 -17.85 -2.60
CA LYS A 19 3.42 -16.50 -2.12
C LYS A 19 2.30 -15.69 -2.77
N GLY A 20 1.27 -15.36 -1.98
CA GLY A 20 0.26 -14.41 -2.39
C GLY A 20 0.97 -13.19 -2.95
N GLU A 21 0.49 -12.70 -4.09
CA GLU A 21 0.99 -11.49 -4.73
C GLU A 21 1.34 -10.46 -3.67
N GLN A 22 2.61 -10.04 -3.65
CA GLN A 22 3.13 -9.09 -2.67
C GLN A 22 2.31 -7.81 -2.71
N THR A 23 1.36 -7.69 -1.78
CA THR A 23 1.10 -6.63 -0.77
C THR A 23 1.46 -5.16 -1.06
N SER A 24 1.94 -4.77 -2.24
CA SER A 24 2.29 -3.38 -2.57
C SER A 24 1.06 -2.46 -2.54
N LYS A 25 -0.10 -2.97 -2.97
CA LYS A 25 -1.39 -2.26 -2.90
C LYS A 25 -1.85 -1.98 -1.46
N ASN A 26 -1.36 -2.74 -0.47
CA ASN A 26 -1.80 -2.58 0.93
C ASN A 26 -1.00 -1.51 1.67
N ILE A 27 0.29 -1.29 1.33
CA ILE A 27 1.14 -0.35 2.08
C ILE A 27 0.61 1.08 1.95
N PHE A 28 0.24 1.51 0.73
CA PHE A 28 -0.29 2.85 0.52
C PHE A 28 -1.61 3.08 1.27
N ASN A 29 -2.50 2.09 1.24
CA ASN A 29 -3.75 2.13 1.99
C ASN A 29 -3.52 2.12 3.51
N GLU A 30 -2.51 1.42 4.00
CA GLU A 30 -2.15 1.38 5.42
C GLU A 30 -1.58 2.74 5.88
N VAL A 31 -0.76 3.38 5.06
CA VAL A 31 -0.25 4.73 5.30
C VAL A 31 -1.37 5.77 5.29
N LEU A 32 -2.29 5.72 4.31
CA LEU A 32 -3.44 6.63 4.26
C LEU A 32 -4.40 6.45 5.45
N LYS A 33 -4.57 5.21 5.94
CA LYS A 33 -5.34 4.95 7.16
C LYS A 33 -4.65 5.50 8.41
N LYS A 34 -3.32 5.38 8.49
CA LYS A 34 -2.53 5.89 9.62
C LYS A 34 -2.50 7.42 9.65
N TYR A 35 -2.53 8.06 8.49
CA TYR A 35 -2.49 9.52 8.35
C TYR A 35 -3.67 10.03 7.50
N PRO A 36 -4.90 10.04 8.06
CA PRO A 36 -6.10 10.38 7.29
C PRO A 36 -6.12 11.83 6.79
N TYR A 37 -5.42 12.74 7.47
CA TYR A 37 -5.36 14.16 7.12
C TYR A 37 -4.20 14.50 6.18
N LEU A 38 -3.30 13.56 5.90
CA LEU A 38 -2.13 13.79 5.05
C LEU A 38 -2.48 14.30 3.64
N PRO A 39 -3.50 13.77 2.95
CA PRO A 39 -3.93 14.31 1.65
C PRO A 39 -4.42 15.75 1.75
N LEU A 40 -5.14 16.09 2.82
CA LEU A 40 -5.67 17.44 3.03
C LEU A 40 -4.54 18.44 3.27
N ILE A 41 -3.59 18.09 4.15
CA ILE A 41 -2.42 18.95 4.45
C ILE A 41 -1.59 19.18 3.19
N LEU A 42 -1.31 18.12 2.42
CA LEU A 42 -0.64 18.23 1.13
C LEU A 42 -1.41 19.14 0.17
N GLY A 43 -2.72 18.95 0.04
CA GLY A 43 -3.56 19.80 -0.81
C GLY A 43 -3.53 21.27 -0.40
N PHE A 44 -3.66 21.57 0.88
CA PHE A 44 -3.59 22.96 1.39
C PHE A 44 -2.21 23.58 1.21
N SER A 45 -1.12 22.82 1.41
CA SER A 45 0.23 23.32 1.17
C SER A 45 0.44 23.72 -0.30
N LEU A 46 -0.08 22.91 -1.23
CA LEU A 46 0.01 23.18 -2.66
C LEU A 46 -0.82 24.41 -3.05
N LEU A 47 -2.03 24.53 -2.48
CA LEU A 47 -2.89 25.69 -2.68
C LEU A 47 -2.24 26.98 -2.16
N ALA A 48 -1.60 26.95 -1.00
CA ALA A 48 -0.90 28.10 -0.45
C ALA A 48 0.24 28.57 -1.36
N ILE A 49 1.03 27.63 -1.91
CA ILE A 49 2.10 27.95 -2.86
C ILE A 49 1.51 28.61 -4.11
N LEU A 50 0.41 28.08 -4.67
CA LEU A 50 -0.25 28.67 -5.83
C LEU A 50 -0.77 30.10 -5.56
N ILE A 51 -1.32 30.35 -4.37
CA ILE A 51 -1.77 31.69 -3.99
C ILE A 51 -0.59 32.65 -3.91
N ILE A 52 0.51 32.22 -3.28
CA ILE A 52 1.74 33.04 -3.18
C ILE A 52 2.29 33.34 -4.58
N ASP A 53 2.36 32.33 -5.44
CA ASP A 53 2.84 32.46 -6.81
C ASP A 53 1.96 33.43 -7.62
N LEU A 54 0.63 33.31 -7.49
CA LEU A 54 -0.32 34.22 -8.12
C LEU A 54 -0.14 35.67 -7.64
N VAL A 55 0.00 35.88 -6.33
CA VAL A 55 0.23 37.21 -5.77
C VAL A 55 1.55 37.79 -6.27
N ASN A 56 2.61 36.99 -6.34
CA ASN A 56 3.90 37.42 -6.87
C ASN A 56 3.86 37.70 -8.37
N TYR A 57 3.06 36.97 -9.14
CA TYR A 57 2.93 37.18 -10.58
C TYR A 57 2.31 38.55 -10.93
N TYR A 58 1.35 39.01 -10.11
CA TYR A 58 0.66 40.30 -10.33
C TYR A 58 1.25 41.48 -9.55
N LYS A 59 2.31 41.26 -8.76
CA LYS A 59 3.01 42.30 -7.99
C LYS A 59 4.13 42.93 -8.80
#